data_AF-A0A923Y125-F1
#
_entry.id   AF-A0A923Y125-F1
#
_cell.length_a   1.000
_cell.length_b   1.000
_cell.length_c   1.000
_cell.angle_alpha   90.00
_cell.angle_beta   90.00
_cell.angle_gamma   90.00
#
_symmetry.space_group_name_H-M   'P 1'
#
loop_
_entity.id
_entity.type
_entity.pdbx_description
1 polymer ?
#
loop_
_entity_poly.entity_id
_entity_poly.type
_entity_poly.pdbx_seq_one_letter_code
_entity_poly.pdbx_strand_id
1 'polypeptide(L)'
;IATGAQKGHLDLDLDPKLAWALQHRGLFPMDVNRAARDMLLRVPGFGVRTVDRIIADRRNRMLRYDDLVRMGAVIRKARPFISLPGWTPAGLTDSADLRARFAPPPQQLSLL
;
A
#
# COMPACT_ATOMS: atom_id res chain seq x y z
N ILE A 1 36.92 0.98 6.68
CA ILE A 1 35.56 1.53 6.88
C ILE A 1 34.68 1.21 5.68
N ALA A 2 34.00 0.06 5.71
CA ALA A 2 32.93 -0.29 4.78
C ALA A 2 32.08 -1.39 5.46
N THR A 3 31.29 -1.00 6.45
CA THR A 3 30.39 -1.89 7.18
C THR A 3 29.03 -1.89 6.47
N GLY A 4 28.55 -3.06 6.05
CA GLY A 4 27.11 -3.30 5.90
C GLY A 4 26.57 -3.79 4.56
N ALA A 5 27.28 -4.65 3.81
CA ALA A 5 26.66 -5.43 2.74
C ALA A 5 26.34 -6.85 3.24
N GLN A 6 25.33 -6.99 4.09
CA GLN A 6 24.73 -8.29 4.40
C GLN A 6 23.83 -8.70 3.23
N LYS A 7 24.41 -9.53 2.38
CA LYS A 7 23.80 -10.20 1.24
C LYS A 7 22.97 -11.39 1.76
N GLY A 8 21.65 -11.34 1.65
CA GLY A 8 20.80 -12.45 2.09
C GLY A 8 19.29 -12.27 1.80
N HIS A 9 18.87 -12.49 0.56
CA HIS A 9 17.64 -13.21 0.19
C HIS A 9 16.25 -12.84 0.78
N LEU A 10 16.00 -11.64 1.32
CA LEU A 10 14.73 -11.38 2.04
C LEU A 10 13.66 -10.51 1.35
N ASP A 11 13.89 -9.90 0.18
CA ASP A 11 12.91 -8.94 -0.38
C ASP A 11 12.60 -9.12 -1.88
N LEU A 12 12.73 -10.33 -2.44
CA LEU A 12 12.27 -10.60 -3.82
C LEU A 12 10.74 -10.74 -3.94
N ASP A 13 10.01 -10.94 -2.83
CA ASP A 13 8.54 -10.98 -2.81
C ASP A 13 7.89 -9.63 -2.45
N LEU A 14 8.67 -8.65 -1.99
CA LEU A 14 8.15 -7.36 -1.56
C LEU A 14 8.10 -6.41 -2.75
N ASP A 15 6.90 -6.18 -3.29
CA ASP A 15 6.65 -5.20 -4.37
C ASP A 15 7.36 -3.87 -4.04
N PRO A 16 8.12 -3.26 -4.97
CA PRO A 16 8.88 -2.03 -4.70
C PRO A 16 7.98 -0.88 -4.19
N LYS A 17 6.68 -0.89 -4.51
CA LYS A 17 5.70 0.06 -3.94
C LYS A 17 5.37 -0.25 -2.49
N LEU A 18 5.32 -1.53 -2.12
CA LEU A 18 5.09 -1.97 -0.76
C LEU A 18 6.27 -1.64 0.14
N ALA A 19 7.50 -1.85 -0.34
CA ALA A 19 8.72 -1.44 0.36
C ALA A 19 8.72 0.07 0.66
N TRP A 20 8.38 0.89 -0.34
CA TRP A 20 8.25 2.34 -0.16
C TRP A 20 7.14 2.69 0.84
N ALA A 21 5.98 2.04 0.74
CA ALA A 21 4.86 2.32 1.61
C ALA A 21 5.14 1.99 3.09
N LEU A 22 5.92 0.93 3.34
CA LEU A 22 6.39 0.56 4.67
C LEU A 22 7.43 1.56 5.23
N GLN A 23 8.35 2.04 4.40
CA GLN A 23 9.32 3.06 4.81
C GLN A 23 8.66 4.42 5.10
N HIS A 24 7.59 4.75 4.38
CA HIS A 24 6.85 6.01 4.51
C HIS A 24 5.52 5.86 5.26
N ARG A 25 5.48 4.98 6.28
CA ARG A 25 4.26 4.73 7.09
C ARG A 25 3.63 5.98 7.70
N GLY A 26 4.42 7.01 8.04
CA GLY A 26 3.91 8.27 8.59
C GLY A 26 3.16 9.16 7.59
N LEU A 27 3.20 8.84 6.28
CA LEU A 27 2.42 9.52 5.24
C LEU A 27 1.06 8.85 5.00
N PHE A 28 0.81 7.72 5.65
CA PHE A 28 -0.43 6.98 5.54
C PHE A 28 -1.26 7.13 6.83
N PRO A 29 -2.60 7.11 6.72
CA PRO A 29 -3.38 6.81 5.52
C PRO A 29 -3.53 7.99 4.56
N MET A 30 -3.46 7.69 3.27
CA MET A 30 -3.52 8.69 2.23
C MET A 30 -4.96 8.89 1.73
N ASP A 31 -5.46 10.13 1.80
CA ASP A 31 -6.78 10.47 1.26
C ASP A 31 -6.76 10.45 -0.26
N VAL A 32 -7.46 9.48 -0.87
CA VAL A 32 -7.48 9.28 -2.32
C VAL A 32 -8.11 10.48 -3.07
N ASN A 33 -9.03 11.19 -2.42
CA ASN A 33 -9.68 12.35 -3.01
C ASN A 33 -8.78 13.59 -3.01
N ARG A 34 -7.77 13.65 -2.12
CA ARG A 34 -6.88 14.82 -1.97
C ARG A 34 -5.45 14.58 -2.44
N ALA A 35 -4.96 13.33 -2.40
CA ALA A 35 -3.57 13.00 -2.63
C ALA A 35 -3.07 13.37 -4.03
N ALA A 36 -1.79 13.70 -4.17
CA ALA A 36 -1.21 13.98 -5.49
C ALA A 36 -1.08 12.70 -6.35
N ARG A 37 -1.01 12.86 -7.68
CA ARG A 37 -1.00 11.74 -8.64
C ARG A 37 0.19 10.81 -8.43
N ASP A 38 1.36 11.39 -8.24
CA ASP A 38 2.62 10.72 -7.93
C ASP A 38 2.50 9.88 -6.64
N MET A 39 1.85 10.43 -5.61
CA MET A 39 1.62 9.71 -4.35
C MET A 39 0.65 8.53 -4.52
N LEU A 40 -0.42 8.71 -5.30
CA LEU A 40 -1.33 7.61 -5.63
C LEU A 40 -0.65 6.48 -6.41
N LEU A 41 0.34 6.79 -7.25
CA LEU A 41 1.13 5.77 -7.97
C LEU A 41 2.03 4.95 -7.04
N ARG A 42 2.38 5.49 -5.86
CA ARG A 42 3.15 4.78 -4.82
C ARG A 42 2.30 3.83 -4.00
N VAL A 43 0.98 3.98 -4.00
CA VAL A 43 0.06 3.09 -3.28
C VAL A 43 0.07 1.70 -3.91
N PRO A 44 0.38 0.62 -3.14
CA PRO A 44 0.29 -0.74 -3.63
C PRO A 44 -1.13 -1.07 -4.12
N GLY A 45 -1.24 -1.66 -5.32
CA GLY A 45 -2.54 -2.00 -5.91
C GLY A 45 -3.19 -0.90 -6.76
N PHE A 46 -2.58 0.29 -6.86
CA PHE A 46 -2.97 1.31 -7.84
C PHE A 46 -2.06 1.26 -9.08
N GLY A 47 -2.69 1.01 -10.24
CA GLY A 47 -2.04 1.08 -11.55
C GLY A 47 -2.18 2.48 -12.17
N VAL A 48 -1.37 2.78 -13.19
CA VAL A 48 -1.39 4.09 -13.88
C VAL A 48 -2.79 4.45 -14.37
N ARG A 49 -3.46 3.51 -15.06
CA ARG A 49 -4.84 3.70 -15.56
C ARG A 49 -5.84 3.98 -14.43
N THR A 50 -5.72 3.26 -13.31
CA THR A 50 -6.60 3.45 -12.15
C THR A 50 -6.38 4.82 -11.53
N VAL A 51 -5.13 5.25 -11.38
CA VAL A 51 -4.79 6.58 -10.86
C VAL A 51 -5.32 7.66 -11.80
N ASP A 52 -5.15 7.53 -13.10
CA ASP A 52 -5.66 8.52 -14.06
C ASP A 52 -7.19 8.65 -13.98
N ARG A 53 -7.91 7.53 -13.82
CA ARG A 53 -9.36 7.53 -13.57
C ARG A 53 -9.73 8.17 -12.24
N ILE A 54 -8.98 7.91 -11.17
CA ILE A 54 -9.17 8.55 -9.86
C ILE A 54 -9.04 10.07 -9.98
N ILE A 55 -7.98 10.55 -10.63
CA ILE A 55 -7.73 11.99 -10.80
C ILE A 55 -8.83 12.64 -11.66
N ALA A 56 -9.29 11.95 -12.71
CA ALA A 56 -10.37 12.45 -13.56
C ALA A 56 -11.71 12.50 -12.81
N ASP A 57 -12.11 11.42 -12.15
CA ASP A 57 -13.41 11.32 -11.51
C ASP A 57 -13.49 12.18 -10.24
N ARG A 58 -12.42 12.30 -9.45
CA ARG A 58 -12.45 13.08 -8.20
C ARG A 58 -12.63 14.58 -8.41
N ARG A 59 -12.39 15.07 -9.63
CA ARG A 59 -12.68 16.46 -10.02
C ARG A 59 -14.19 16.72 -10.11
N ASN A 60 -14.97 15.69 -10.42
CA ASN A 60 -16.40 15.78 -10.67
C ASN A 60 -17.24 15.25 -9.50
N ARG A 61 -16.73 14.27 -8.74
CA ARG A 61 -17.44 13.63 -7.63
C ARG A 61 -16.49 13.13 -6.55
N MET A 62 -16.98 12.97 -5.33
CA MET A 62 -16.19 12.36 -4.26
C MET A 62 -16.16 10.84 -4.42
N LEU A 63 -14.97 10.26 -4.53
CA LEU A 63 -14.77 8.83 -4.72
C LEU A 63 -14.94 8.07 -3.41
N ARG A 64 -15.66 6.95 -3.48
CA ARG A 64 -15.88 6.02 -2.38
C ARG A 64 -15.15 4.70 -2.63
N TYR A 65 -15.19 3.83 -1.63
CA TYR A 65 -14.56 2.52 -1.69
C TYR A 65 -15.01 1.69 -2.90
N ASP A 66 -16.31 1.64 -3.18
CA ASP A 66 -16.87 0.90 -4.32
C ASP A 66 -16.42 1.45 -5.68
N ASP A 67 -16.20 2.75 -5.79
CA ASP A 67 -15.74 3.37 -7.03
C ASP A 67 -14.35 2.87 -7.41
N LEU A 68 -13.47 2.72 -6.43
CA LEU A 68 -12.13 2.19 -6.67
C LEU A 68 -12.15 0.72 -7.11
N VAL A 69 -13.02 -0.10 -6.52
CA VAL A 69 -13.22 -1.49 -6.94
C VAL A 69 -13.67 -1.52 -8.41
N ARG A 70 -14.65 -0.68 -8.77
CA ARG A 70 -15.16 -0.56 -10.16
C ARG A 70 -14.11 -0.02 -11.14
N MET A 71 -13.17 0.80 -10.68
CA MET A 71 -12.05 1.31 -11.48
C MET A 71 -10.93 0.28 -11.71
N GLY A 72 -11.01 -0.90 -11.08
CA GLY A 72 -10.01 -1.96 -11.17
C GLY A 72 -8.83 -1.79 -10.22
N ALA A 73 -8.97 -0.98 -9.16
CA ALA A 73 -7.97 -0.91 -8.11
C ALA A 73 -7.90 -2.26 -7.37
N VAL A 74 -6.68 -2.71 -7.05
CA VAL A 74 -6.49 -3.91 -6.21
C VAL A 74 -6.64 -3.50 -4.74
N ILE A 75 -7.88 -3.34 -4.33
CA ILE A 75 -8.23 -2.79 -3.03
C ILE A 75 -7.68 -3.63 -1.87
N ARG A 76 -7.58 -4.95 -2.01
CA ARG A 76 -6.95 -5.81 -0.99
C ARG A 76 -5.53 -5.36 -0.61
N LYS A 77 -4.75 -4.85 -1.58
CA LYS A 77 -3.39 -4.32 -1.36
C LYS A 77 -3.41 -2.85 -0.92
N ALA A 78 -4.36 -2.05 -1.42
CA ALA A 78 -4.42 -0.61 -1.14
C ALA A 78 -5.11 -0.27 0.20
N ARG A 79 -6.02 -1.13 0.70
CA ARG A 79 -6.81 -0.96 1.93
C ARG A 79 -6.04 -0.41 3.14
N PRO A 80 -4.85 -0.92 3.49
CA PRO A 80 -4.11 -0.40 4.63
C PRO A 80 -3.49 0.98 4.36
N PHE A 81 -3.32 1.40 3.11
CA PHE A 81 -2.61 2.62 2.74
C PHE A 81 -3.53 3.79 2.36
N ILE A 82 -4.84 3.58 2.24
CA ILE A 82 -5.76 4.60 1.73
C ILE A 82 -6.86 4.94 2.72
N SER A 83 -7.27 6.21 2.72
CA SER A 83 -8.49 6.70 3.36
C SER A 83 -9.45 7.25 2.30
N LEU A 84 -10.74 6.99 2.50
CA LEU A 84 -11.84 7.44 1.67
C LEU A 84 -13.04 7.82 2.56
N PRO A 85 -14.02 8.58 2.04
CA PRO A 85 -15.28 8.81 2.72
C PRO A 85 -15.96 7.48 3.11
N GLY A 86 -16.06 7.22 4.42
CA GLY A 86 -16.63 5.99 4.96
C GLY A 86 -15.68 4.79 5.04
N TRP A 87 -14.42 4.95 4.64
CA TRP A 87 -13.37 3.94 4.82
C TRP A 87 -12.13 4.56 5.44
N THR A 88 -11.82 4.14 6.67
CA THR A 88 -10.56 4.43 7.33
C THR A 88 -9.84 3.12 7.65
N PRO A 89 -8.52 3.04 7.44
CA PRO A 89 -7.73 1.90 7.88
C PRO A 89 -7.61 2.00 9.40
N ALA A 90 -8.54 1.37 10.12
CA ALA A 90 -8.65 1.39 11.57
C ALA A 90 -7.45 0.71 12.26
N GLY A 91 -6.28 1.39 12.29
CA GLY A 91 -5.05 0.88 12.89
C GLY A 91 -4.26 -0.13 12.03
N LEU A 92 -4.69 -0.37 10.78
CA LEU A 92 -3.93 -1.26 9.88
C LEU A 92 -2.55 -0.71 9.53
N THR A 93 -2.39 0.61 9.43
CA THR A 93 -1.11 1.28 9.14
C THR A 93 -0.11 1.21 10.29
N ASP A 94 -0.58 1.21 11.54
CA ASP A 94 0.27 1.26 12.75
C ASP A 94 0.70 -0.10 13.26
N SER A 95 0.06 -1.18 12.79
CA SER A 95 0.40 -2.52 13.24
C SER A 95 1.78 -2.91 12.70
N ALA A 96 2.71 -3.24 13.60
CA ALA A 96 3.97 -3.93 13.27
C ALA A 96 3.73 -5.18 12.39
N ASP A 97 2.50 -5.71 12.41
CA ASP A 97 1.99 -6.78 11.56
C ASP A 97 1.80 -6.43 10.08
N LEU A 98 1.91 -5.17 9.63
CA LEU A 98 1.76 -4.87 8.20
C LEU A 98 2.82 -5.62 7.39
N ARG A 99 4.08 -5.64 7.87
CA ARG A 99 5.14 -6.45 7.26
C ARG A 99 4.84 -7.94 7.41
N ALA A 100 4.39 -8.41 8.57
CA ALA A 100 4.07 -9.82 8.81
C ALA A 100 2.89 -10.36 7.97
N ARG A 101 1.92 -9.51 7.59
CA ARG A 101 0.78 -9.88 6.73
C ARG A 101 1.14 -9.99 5.25
N PHE A 102 2.22 -9.34 4.83
CA PHE A 102 2.75 -9.44 3.47
C PHE A 102 4.01 -10.31 3.38
N ALA A 103 4.63 -10.68 4.51
CA ALA A 103 5.68 -11.68 4.58
C ALA A 103 5.09 -13.10 4.55
N PRO A 104 5.77 -14.08 3.94
CA PRO A 104 5.37 -15.47 4.04
C PRO A 104 5.34 -15.91 5.51
N PRO A 105 4.45 -16.86 5.89
CA PRO A 105 4.35 -17.32 7.27
C PRO A 105 5.73 -17.79 7.76
N PRO A 106 6.12 -17.47 9.00
CA PRO A 106 7.40 -17.89 9.54
C PRO A 106 7.46 -19.42 9.44
N GLN A 107 8.31 -19.95 8.56
CA GLN A 107 8.62 -21.37 8.55
C GLN A 107 9.27 -21.67 9.90
N GLN A 108 8.47 -22.26 10.80
CA GLN A 108 8.96 -22.80 12.05
C GLN A 108 9.95 -23.91 11.67
N LEU A 109 11.24 -23.61 11.81
CA LEU A 109 12.29 -24.61 11.75
C LEU A 109 12.07 -25.54 12.95
N SER A 110 11.37 -26.63 12.71
CA SER A 110 11.31 -27.76 13.64
C SER A 110 12.73 -28.30 13.79
N LEU A 111 13.33 -28.06 14.95
CA LEU A 111 14.59 -28.68 15.35
C LEU A 111 14.27 -30.16 15.67
N LEU A 112 14.86 -31.07 14.90
CA LEU A 112 14.99 -32.50 15.24
C LEU A 112 16.17 -32.69 16.18
#